data_AF-A0A9D8NR77-F1
#
_entry.id   AF-A0A9D8NR77-F1
#
_cell.length_a   1.000
_cell.length_b   1.000
_cell.length_c   1.000
_cell.angle_alpha   90.00
_cell.angle_beta   90.00
_cell.angle_gamma   90.00
#
_symmetry.space_group_name_H-M   'P 1'
#
loop_
_entity.id
_entity.type
_entity.pdbx_description
1 polymer ?
#
loop_
_entity_poly.entity_id
_entity_poly.type
_entity_poly.pdbx_seq_one_letter_code
_entity_poly.pdbx_strand_id
1 'polypeptide(L)'
;MTIINTLDIYEDLKSQFKEEEARTLTKALEKSLEEYQKKQESFLATKDDIANMRTELKEDINKVRLATKDDITNLRTEVKEDINKVRNKLANAKAEIIKWLFIFLVGQGISIIGILKFIK
;
A
#
# COMPACT_ATOMS: atom_id res chain seq x y z
N MET A 1 -28.97 -7.04 25.82
CA MET A 1 -28.93 -5.91 26.77
C MET A 1 -30.25 -5.94 27.51
N THR A 2 -30.22 -6.14 28.82
CA THR A 2 -31.44 -6.27 29.61
C THR A 2 -32.11 -4.90 29.64
N ILE A 3 -33.30 -4.80 29.04
CA ILE A 3 -34.13 -3.60 29.17
C ILE A 3 -34.58 -3.61 30.62
N ILE A 4 -34.00 -2.73 31.43
CA ILE A 4 -34.43 -2.55 32.82
C ILE A 4 -35.87 -2.06 32.75
N ASN A 5 -36.80 -2.83 33.32
CA ASN A 5 -38.20 -2.45 33.33
C ASN A 5 -38.43 -1.39 34.43
N THR A 6 -38.57 -0.13 34.01
CA THR A 6 -38.79 0.99 34.91
C THR A 6 -40.13 0.92 35.63
N LEU A 7 -41.09 0.15 35.10
CA LEU A 7 -42.39 -0.08 35.73
C LEU A 7 -42.26 -1.00 36.95
N ASP A 8 -41.50 -2.09 36.83
CA ASP A 8 -41.26 -3.03 37.94
C ASP A 8 -40.52 -2.32 39.09
N ILE A 9 -39.54 -1.48 38.76
CA ILE A 9 -38.80 -0.66 39.74
C ILE A 9 -39.71 0.34 40.44
N TYR A 10 -40.65 0.94 39.71
CA TYR A 10 -41.61 1.87 40.30
C TYR A 10 -42.57 1.16 41.25
N GLU A 11 -43.07 -0.03 40.89
CA GLU A 11 -43.96 -0.82 41.74
C GLU A 11 -43.25 -1.28 43.03
N ASP A 12 -41.98 -1.72 42.93
CA ASP A 12 -41.16 -2.09 44.08
C ASP A 12 -40.90 -0.90 45.03
N LEU A 13 -40.60 0.28 44.47
CA LEU A 13 -40.39 1.50 45.26
C LEU A 13 -41.70 1.98 45.92
N LYS A 14 -42.84 1.84 45.25
CA LYS A 14 -44.15 2.23 45.79
C LYS A 14 -44.58 1.35 46.98
N SER A 15 -44.07 0.12 47.09
CA SER A 15 -44.31 -0.77 48.23
C SER A 15 -43.70 -0.28 49.55
N GLN A 16 -42.63 0.52 49.49
CA GLN A 16 -41.88 0.98 50.68
C GLN A 16 -41.86 2.50 50.86
N PHE A 17 -42.22 3.28 49.84
CA PHE A 17 -42.17 4.74 49.84
C PHE A 17 -43.51 5.37 49.44
N LYS A 18 -43.66 6.68 49.69
CA LYS A 18 -44.82 7.44 49.18
C LYS A 18 -44.73 7.53 47.65
N GLU A 19 -45.89 7.62 46.99
CA GLU A 19 -46.00 7.59 45.54
C GLU A 19 -45.15 8.69 44.84
N GLU A 20 -45.09 9.89 45.42
CA GLU A 20 -44.25 11.01 44.97
C GLU A 20 -42.75 10.69 45.02
N GLU A 21 -42.27 10.08 46.10
CA GLU A 21 -40.86 9.73 46.31
C GLU A 21 -40.43 8.60 45.38
N ALA A 22 -41.26 7.57 45.25
CA ALA A 22 -41.05 6.47 44.32
C ALA A 22 -40.95 6.97 42.86
N ARG A 23 -41.87 7.84 42.43
CA ARG A 23 -41.82 8.45 41.07
C ARG A 23 -40.55 9.26 40.84
N THR A 24 -40.13 10.03 41.84
CA THR A 24 -38.95 10.91 41.72
C THR A 24 -37.67 10.09 41.60
N LEU A 25 -37.54 9.03 42.40
CA LEU A 25 -36.40 8.11 42.33
C LEU A 25 -36.38 7.31 41.02
N THR A 26 -37.52 6.79 40.56
CA THR A 26 -37.59 6.10 39.26
C THR A 26 -37.17 7.02 38.12
N LYS A 27 -37.65 8.28 38.08
CA LYS A 27 -37.26 9.25 37.05
C LYS A 27 -35.78 9.62 37.10
N ALA A 28 -35.22 9.80 38.30
CA ALA A 28 -33.80 10.10 38.45
C ALA A 28 -32.92 8.94 37.97
N LEU A 29 -33.34 7.70 38.28
CA LEU A 29 -32.68 6.48 37.82
C LEU A 29 -32.74 6.36 36.29
N GLU A 30 -33.92 6.52 35.70
CA GLU A 30 -34.14 6.50 34.24
C GLU A 30 -33.23 7.50 33.53
N LYS A 31 -33.22 8.77 33.98
CA LYS A 31 -32.36 9.81 33.44
C LYS A 31 -30.87 9.46 33.53
N SER A 32 -30.41 8.93 34.67
CA SER A 32 -29.01 8.53 34.83
C SER A 32 -28.65 7.40 33.87
N LEU A 33 -29.56 6.45 33.65
CA LEU A 33 -29.35 5.32 32.77
C LEU A 33 -29.28 5.75 31.30
N GLU A 34 -30.14 6.66 30.87
CA GLU A 34 -30.09 7.29 29.54
C GLU A 34 -28.74 8.01 29.31
N GLU A 35 -28.27 8.76 30.30
CA GLU A 35 -26.97 9.44 30.23
C GLU A 35 -25.80 8.43 30.12
N TYR A 36 -25.85 7.32 30.87
CA TYR A 36 -24.86 6.24 30.78
C TYR A 36 -24.91 5.52 29.42
N GLN A 37 -26.09 5.21 28.91
CA GLN A 37 -26.27 4.55 27.60
C GLN A 37 -25.75 5.43 26.47
N LYS A 38 -26.12 6.71 26.45
CA LYS A 38 -25.64 7.67 25.46
C LYS A 38 -24.12 7.82 25.48
N LYS A 39 -23.53 7.85 26.69
CA LYS A 39 -22.07 7.89 26.84
C LYS A 39 -21.42 6.60 26.38
N GLN A 40 -22.04 5.45 26.63
CA GLN A 40 -21.56 4.15 26.16
C GLN A 40 -21.61 4.06 24.63
N GLU A 41 -22.71 4.45 24.00
CA GLU A 41 -22.84 4.51 22.53
C GLU A 41 -21.76 5.38 21.90
N SER A 42 -21.44 6.53 22.51
CA SER A 42 -20.38 7.42 22.01
C SER A 42 -18.96 6.83 22.07
N PHE A 43 -18.74 5.81 22.91
CA PHE A 43 -17.43 5.17 23.08
C PHE A 43 -17.30 3.87 22.27
N LEU A 44 -18.42 3.29 21.84
CA LEU A 44 -18.44 2.05 21.09
C LEU A 44 -18.29 2.33 19.59
N ALA A 45 -17.34 1.63 18.96
CA ALA A 45 -17.30 1.57 17.50
C ALA A 45 -18.58 0.88 16.98
N THR A 46 -19.24 1.52 16.02
CA THR A 46 -20.45 0.99 15.41
C THR A 46 -20.12 -0.03 14.32
N LYS A 47 -21.13 -0.80 13.91
CA LYS A 47 -20.98 -1.68 12.74
C LYS A 47 -20.67 -0.89 11.46
N ASP A 48 -21.16 0.35 11.37
CA ASP A 48 -20.92 1.23 10.23
C ASP A 48 -19.47 1.72 10.22
N ASP A 49 -18.89 2.06 11.38
CA ASP A 49 -17.46 2.41 11.48
C ASP A 49 -16.57 1.25 10.99
N ILE A 50 -16.89 0.02 11.40
CA ILE A 50 -16.17 -1.18 10.95
C ILE A 50 -16.35 -1.40 9.44
N ALA A 51 -17.54 -1.17 8.89
CA ALA A 51 -17.81 -1.32 7.46
C ALA A 51 -17.07 -0.27 6.63
N ASN A 52 -17.01 0.97 7.11
CA ASN A 52 -16.26 2.07 6.50
C ASN A 52 -14.76 1.76 6.51
N MET A 53 -14.20 1.41 7.67
CA MET A 53 -12.78 1.00 7.79
C MET A 53 -12.44 -0.18 6.87
N ARG A 54 -13.32 -1.17 6.75
CA ARG A 54 -13.12 -2.30 5.84
C ARG A 54 -13.09 -1.87 4.38
N THR A 55 -13.91 -0.89 4.01
CA THR A 55 -13.98 -0.35 2.65
C THR A 55 -12.72 0.45 2.34
N GLU A 56 -12.33 1.37 3.23
CA GLU A 56 -11.10 2.16 3.12
C GLU A 56 -9.86 1.25 3.01
N LEU A 57 -9.74 0.26 3.88
CA LEU A 57 -8.62 -0.68 3.85
C LEU A 57 -8.58 -1.48 2.54
N LYS A 58 -9.74 -1.86 1.99
CA LYS A 58 -9.82 -2.56 0.69
C LYS A 58 -9.38 -1.64 -0.45
N GLU A 59 -9.74 -0.37 -0.40
CA GLU A 59 -9.29 0.61 -1.39
C GLU A 59 -7.78 0.84 -1.31
N ASP A 60 -7.23 1.00 -0.11
CA ASP A 60 -5.79 1.22 0.07
C ASP A 60 -4.96 0.01 -0.34
N ILE A 61 -5.41 -1.21 -0.02
CA ILE A 61 -4.79 -2.44 -0.54
C ILE A 61 -4.80 -2.45 -2.07
N ASN A 62 -5.90 -2.02 -2.70
CA ASN A 62 -5.97 -1.95 -4.16
C ASN A 62 -5.03 -0.89 -4.74
N LYS A 63 -4.94 0.29 -4.13
CA LYS A 63 -4.02 1.36 -4.56
C LYS A 63 -2.57 0.88 -4.50
N VAL A 64 -2.15 0.29 -3.38
CA VAL A 64 -0.78 -0.25 -3.21
C VAL A 64 -0.49 -1.35 -4.22
N ARG A 65 -1.45 -2.26 -4.46
CA ARG A 65 -1.30 -3.32 -5.47
C ARG A 65 -1.12 -2.78 -6.88
N LEU A 66 -1.88 -1.75 -7.27
CA LEU A 66 -1.76 -1.13 -8.58
C LEU A 66 -0.42 -0.41 -8.73
N ALA A 67 -0.05 0.43 -7.76
CA ALA A 67 1.25 1.11 -7.75
C ALA A 67 2.42 0.11 -7.88
N THR A 68 2.40 -0.96 -7.09
CA THR A 68 3.45 -2.00 -7.15
C THR A 68 3.51 -2.68 -8.52
N LYS A 69 2.36 -2.93 -9.16
CA LYS A 69 2.31 -3.55 -10.49
C LYS A 69 2.88 -2.62 -11.56
N ASP A 70 2.57 -1.33 -11.48
CA ASP A 70 3.09 -0.32 -12.39
C ASP A 70 4.60 -0.15 -12.23
N ASP A 71 5.09 -0.07 -10.99
CA ASP A 71 6.53 -0.02 -10.68
C ASP A 71 7.28 -1.24 -11.25
N ILE A 72 6.74 -2.45 -11.06
CA ILE A 72 7.33 -3.67 -11.64
C ILE A 72 7.36 -3.60 -13.18
N THR A 73 6.32 -3.04 -13.80
CA THR A 73 6.22 -2.92 -15.27
C THR A 73 7.24 -1.91 -15.81
N ASN A 74 7.40 -0.79 -15.10
CA ASN A 74 8.39 0.24 -15.43
C ASN A 74 9.81 -0.31 -15.27
N LEU A 75 10.14 -0.91 -14.13
CA LEU A 75 11.44 -1.55 -13.89
C LEU A 75 11.76 -2.62 -14.93
N ARG A 76 10.79 -3.45 -15.33
CA ARG A 76 10.99 -4.45 -16.39
C ARG A 76 11.33 -3.81 -17.73
N THR A 77 10.72 -2.67 -18.04
CA THR A 77 10.96 -1.93 -19.27
C THR A 77 12.36 -1.29 -19.25
N GLU A 78 12.71 -0.60 -18.17
CA GLU A 78 14.02 0.01 -17.96
C GLU A 78 15.15 -1.04 -18.07
N VAL A 79 15.02 -2.17 -17.38
CA VAL A 79 16.01 -3.25 -17.44
C VAL A 79 16.14 -3.82 -18.86
N LYS A 80 15.03 -3.96 -19.59
CA LYS A 80 15.06 -4.45 -20.98
C LYS A 80 15.79 -3.46 -21.89
N GLU A 81 15.54 -2.17 -21.73
CA GLU A 81 16.23 -1.11 -22.47
C GLU A 81 17.73 -1.10 -22.16
N ASP A 82 18.11 -1.20 -20.90
CA ASP A 82 19.51 -1.21 -20.48
C ASP A 82 20.26 -2.45 -20.98
N ILE A 83 19.62 -3.63 -20.95
CA ILE A 83 20.15 -4.83 -21.59
C ILE A 83 20.40 -4.60 -23.08
N ASN A 84 19.46 -3.96 -23.79
CA ASN A 84 19.62 -3.66 -25.21
C ASN A 84 20.74 -2.64 -25.47
N LYS A 85 20.85 -1.59 -24.64
CA LYS A 85 21.96 -0.62 -24.72
C LYS A 85 23.31 -1.30 -24.53
N VAL A 86 23.43 -2.19 -23.54
CA VAL A 86 24.67 -2.96 -23.28
C VAL A 86 24.99 -3.89 -24.46
N ARG A 87 24.00 -4.61 -24.99
CA ARG A 87 24.18 -5.46 -26.19
C ARG A 87 24.67 -4.66 -27.39
N ASN A 88 24.09 -3.48 -27.64
CA ASN A 88 24.50 -2.60 -28.73
C ASN A 88 25.92 -2.07 -28.53
N LYS A 89 26.27 -1.62 -27.32
CA LYS A 89 27.64 -1.19 -27.01
C LYS A 89 28.65 -2.32 -27.23
N LEU A 90 28.31 -3.55 -26.83
CA LEU A 90 29.17 -4.71 -27.06
C LEU A 90 29.33 -5.03 -28.56
N ALA A 91 28.24 -4.98 -29.34
CA ALA A 91 28.30 -5.19 -30.79
C ALA A 91 29.16 -4.12 -31.48
N ASN A 92 28.99 -2.86 -31.09
CA ASN A 92 29.79 -1.75 -31.61
C ASN A 92 31.27 -1.91 -31.26
N ALA A 93 31.60 -2.23 -30.00
CA ALA A 93 32.97 -2.48 -29.57
C ALA A 93 33.62 -3.63 -30.36
N LYS A 94 32.88 -4.74 -30.58
CA LYS A 94 33.35 -5.85 -31.43
C LYS A 94 33.61 -5.39 -32.87
N ALA A 95 32.72 -4.59 -33.45
CA ALA A 95 32.89 -4.07 -34.80
C ALA A 95 34.09 -3.11 -34.91
N GLU A 96 34.29 -2.24 -33.92
CA GLU A 96 35.45 -1.35 -33.85
C GLU A 96 36.76 -2.14 -33.76
N ILE A 97 36.83 -3.16 -32.91
CA ILE A 97 37.99 -4.04 -32.82
C ILE A 97 38.29 -4.69 -34.18
N ILE A 98 37.27 -5.22 -34.86
CA ILE A 98 37.43 -5.83 -36.19
C ILE A 98 37.94 -4.80 -37.22
N LYS A 99 37.39 -3.57 -37.23
CA LYS A 99 37.85 -2.50 -38.12
C LYS A 99 39.32 -2.17 -37.89
N TRP A 100 39.74 -2.01 -36.63
CA TRP A 100 41.14 -1.73 -36.29
C TRP A 100 42.07 -2.89 -36.64
N LEU A 101 41.66 -4.14 -36.41
CA LEU A 101 42.42 -5.32 -36.83
C LEU A 101 42.64 -5.33 -38.34
N PHE A 102 41.62 -5.00 -39.15
CA PHE A 102 41.77 -4.95 -40.60
C PHE A 102 42.77 -3.88 -41.05
N ILE A 103 42.67 -2.66 -40.52
CA ILE A 103 43.61 -1.56 -40.83
C ILE A 103 45.05 -1.96 -40.44
N PHE A 104 45.21 -2.57 -39.27
CA PHE A 104 46.50 -3.04 -38.77
C PHE A 104 47.12 -4.10 -39.69
N LEU A 105 46.35 -5.11 -40.10
CA LEU A 105 46.82 -6.18 -40.98
C LEU A 105 47.26 -5.65 -42.36
N VAL A 106 46.48 -4.74 -42.95
CA VAL A 106 46.83 -4.11 -44.23
C VAL A 106 48.12 -3.29 -44.10
N GLY A 107 48.28 -2.53 -43.01
CA GLY A 107 49.48 -1.75 -42.74
C GLY A 107 50.75 -2.60 -42.59
N GLN A 108 50.66 -3.74 -41.88
CA GLN A 108 51.77 -4.68 -41.78
C GLN A 108 52.15 -5.27 -43.15
N GLY A 109 51.17 -5.62 -43.99
CA GLY A 109 51.43 -6.14 -45.34
C GLY A 109 52.22 -5.16 -46.21
N ILE A 110 51.83 -3.89 -46.23
CA ILE A 110 52.55 -2.82 -46.97
C ILE A 110 53.97 -2.67 -46.44
N SER A 111 54.14 -2.67 -45.11
CA SER A 111 55.44 -2.50 -44.45
C SER A 111 56.40 -3.64 -44.81
N ILE A 112 55.92 -4.89 -44.77
CA ILE A 112 56.72 -6.08 -45.13
C ILE A 112 57.17 -6.03 -46.60
N ILE A 113 56.26 -5.67 -47.52
CA ILE A 113 56.59 -5.54 -48.95
C ILE A 113 57.67 -4.46 -49.16
N GLY A 114 57.56 -3.33 -48.47
CA GLY A 114 58.55 -2.25 -48.52
C GLY A 114 59.94 -2.73 -48.05
N ILE A 115 59.99 -3.44 -46.93
CA ILE A 115 61.23 -4.01 -46.37
C ILE A 115 61.84 -5.03 -47.35
N LEU A 116 61.04 -5.96 -47.89
CA LEU A 116 61.51 -6.97 -48.84
C LEU A 116 62.08 -6.34 -50.12
N LYS A 117 61.51 -5.24 -50.59
CA LYS A 117 62.00 -4.50 -51.77
C LYS A 117 63.27 -3.70 -51.46
N PHE A 118 63.51 -3.32 -50.21
CA PHE A 118 64.71 -2.58 -49.80
C PHE A 118 65.91 -3.49 -49.53
N ILE A 119 65.67 -4.72 -49.05
CA ILE A 119 66.72 -5.71 -48.74
C ILE A 119 67.25 -6.43 -50.00
N LYS A 120 66.48 -6.46 -51.09
CA LYS A 120 66.82 -7.12 -52.36
C LYS A 120 67.28 -6.12 -53.41
#